data_AF-A0A9W7C5Q1-F1
#
_entry.id   AF-A0A9W7C5Q1-F1
#
_cell.length_a   1.000
_cell.length_b   1.000
_cell.length_c   1.000
_cell.angle_alpha   90.00
_cell.angle_beta   90.00
_cell.angle_gamma   90.00
#
_symmetry.space_group_name_H-M   'P 1'
#
loop_
_entity.id
_entity.type
_entity.pdbx_description
1 polymer ?
#
loop_
_entity_poly.entity_id
_entity_poly.type
_entity_poly.pdbx_seq_one_letter_code
_entity_poly.pdbx_strand_id
1 'polypeptide(L)'
;MIALRSLISLLIFTQTSASIGDQLTRVFTEYYTQPLSSSEAEAAGFTRAPQGSCNSKLGYAYSKSWEADSSLRGTPQKVGASSSSPITIYYSAGGQLTGLSVDIYGDVEATPKAMGYFDEISSGHHRISAGFRSDTSSICDPNAAPYPDPIGDVVIVQPNSIAVPIPLTESDAVAANYHKGSCFDGMGYHYFLDLTTSDSSMSWSSDGLSPVVVMFNINGEINAIFFASSDVQQGMFSTNEWEPIPLPEFAMCGNFCDRDTCTFKGNTNGMWSTMHWYFKDYKEVTCTDWGKMDCKAMGSMIPTPGLACCAM
;
A
#
# COMPACT_ATOMS: atom_id res chain seq x y z
N MET A 1 -9.04 -62.70 9.53
CA MET A 1 -9.01 -61.44 8.78
C MET A 1 -9.40 -60.32 9.73
N ILE A 2 -8.41 -59.55 10.21
CA ILE A 2 -8.62 -58.40 11.11
C ILE A 2 -8.26 -57.17 10.29
N ALA A 3 -9.25 -56.34 9.97
CA ALA A 3 -9.05 -55.10 9.23
C ALA A 3 -8.72 -53.97 10.22
N LEU A 4 -7.48 -53.49 10.17
CA LEU A 4 -7.00 -52.34 10.92
C LEU A 4 -7.48 -51.06 10.21
N ARG A 5 -8.38 -50.31 10.82
CA ARG A 5 -8.78 -48.97 10.34
C ARG A 5 -7.80 -47.94 10.90
N SER A 6 -6.95 -47.38 10.03
CA SER A 6 -6.13 -46.21 10.36
C SER A 6 -7.01 -44.97 10.48
N LEU A 7 -7.08 -44.42 11.69
CA LEU A 7 -7.57 -43.06 11.95
C LEU A 7 -6.46 -42.09 11.56
N ILE A 8 -6.64 -41.38 10.45
CA ILE A 8 -5.86 -40.19 10.11
C ILE A 8 -6.52 -39.02 10.87
N SER A 9 -5.92 -38.61 11.98
CA SER A 9 -6.29 -37.36 12.65
C SER A 9 -5.83 -36.19 11.79
N LEU A 10 -6.78 -35.49 11.20
CA LEU A 10 -6.55 -34.23 10.50
C LEU A 10 -6.28 -33.15 11.57
N LEU A 11 -5.01 -32.85 11.82
CA LEU A 11 -4.60 -31.69 12.61
C LEU A 11 -4.93 -30.43 11.81
N ILE A 12 -6.03 -29.78 12.17
CA ILE A 12 -6.36 -28.43 11.71
C ILE A 12 -5.43 -27.49 12.48
N PHE A 13 -4.37 -27.02 11.83
CA PHE A 13 -3.61 -25.88 12.34
C PHE A 13 -4.52 -24.66 12.27
N THR A 14 -5.04 -24.23 13.42
CA THR A 14 -5.58 -22.88 13.54
C THR A 14 -4.38 -21.94 13.51
N GLN A 15 -3.98 -21.52 12.32
CA GLN A 15 -3.07 -20.41 12.16
C GLN A 15 -3.84 -19.19 12.67
N THR A 16 -3.57 -18.76 13.90
CA THR A 16 -3.98 -17.43 14.36
C THR A 16 -3.27 -16.47 13.43
N SER A 17 -3.99 -15.94 12.43
CA SER A 17 -3.42 -14.93 11.55
C SER A 17 -2.95 -13.78 12.43
N ALA A 18 -1.67 -13.47 12.36
CA ALA A 18 -1.10 -12.40 13.15
C ALA A 18 -1.64 -11.07 12.58
N SER A 19 -2.09 -10.17 13.46
CA SER A 19 -2.42 -8.79 13.07
C SER A 19 -1.32 -8.19 12.22
N ILE A 20 -1.67 -7.50 11.13
CA ILE A 20 -0.69 -6.78 10.30
C ILE A 20 -0.12 -5.56 11.03
N GLY A 21 -0.78 -5.08 12.08
CA GLY A 21 -0.33 -3.95 12.88
C GLY A 21 -1.42 -3.34 13.77
N ASP A 22 -1.08 -2.26 14.46
CA ASP A 22 -1.94 -1.51 15.38
C ASP A 22 -1.98 -0.01 15.09
N GLN A 23 -1.27 0.44 14.06
CA GLN A 23 -1.21 1.84 13.63
C GLN A 23 -1.46 1.95 12.13
N LEU A 24 -1.90 3.13 11.70
CA LEU A 24 -1.95 3.48 10.28
C LEU A 24 -1.36 4.88 10.14
N THR A 25 -0.15 4.97 9.59
CA THR A 25 0.47 6.26 9.29
C THR A 25 0.86 6.34 7.83
N ARG A 26 1.06 7.55 7.32
CA ARG A 26 1.26 7.80 5.89
C ARG A 26 2.28 8.91 5.65
N VAL A 27 2.88 8.91 4.46
CA VAL A 27 3.93 9.85 4.02
C VAL A 27 5.23 9.62 4.77
N PHE A 28 6.24 9.19 4.04
CA PHE A 28 7.61 9.17 4.53
C PHE A 28 8.04 10.61 4.86
N THR A 29 8.74 10.80 5.99
CA THR A 29 9.18 12.09 6.56
C THR A 29 8.13 12.91 7.32
N GLU A 30 6.84 12.86 6.97
CA GLU A 30 5.78 13.64 7.65
C GLU A 30 4.91 12.80 8.59
N TYR A 31 4.71 11.51 8.30
CA TYR A 31 4.07 10.52 9.18
C TYR A 31 2.68 10.93 9.72
N TYR A 32 1.75 11.24 8.82
CA TYR A 32 0.37 11.56 9.18
C TYR A 32 -0.38 10.33 9.69
N THR A 33 -0.74 10.32 10.97
CA THR A 33 -1.65 9.32 11.54
C THR A 33 -3.01 9.34 10.85
N GLN A 34 -3.51 8.16 10.51
CA GLN A 34 -4.77 7.95 9.84
C GLN A 34 -5.79 7.33 10.81
N PRO A 35 -7.08 7.65 10.66
CA PRO A 35 -8.14 7.15 11.54
C PRO A 35 -8.34 5.62 11.40
N LEU A 36 -8.42 4.92 12.53
CA LEU A 36 -8.64 3.47 12.59
C LEU A 36 -10.12 3.11 12.77
N SER A 37 -10.95 4.10 13.12
CA SER A 37 -12.41 3.96 13.17
C SER A 37 -13.14 5.00 12.32
N SER A 38 -14.36 4.69 11.91
CA SER A 38 -15.21 5.64 11.19
C SER A 38 -15.50 6.89 12.01
N SER A 39 -15.63 6.77 13.34
CA SER A 39 -15.79 7.92 14.24
C SER A 39 -14.55 8.82 14.29
N GLU A 40 -13.35 8.24 14.28
CA GLU A 40 -12.11 9.01 14.17
C GLU A 40 -12.00 9.67 12.79
N ALA A 41 -12.45 9.00 11.74
CA ALA A 41 -12.46 9.53 10.39
C ALA A 41 -13.37 10.76 10.28
N GLU A 42 -14.58 10.66 10.81
CA GLU A 42 -15.54 11.78 10.88
C GLU A 42 -14.96 12.95 11.69
N ALA A 43 -14.32 12.68 12.83
CA ALA A 43 -13.62 13.69 13.62
C ALA A 43 -12.43 14.34 12.88
N ALA A 44 -11.78 13.60 11.99
CA ALA A 44 -10.70 14.07 11.12
C ALA A 44 -11.19 14.74 9.83
N GLY A 45 -12.51 14.97 9.68
CA GLY A 45 -13.10 15.66 8.52
C GLY A 45 -13.35 14.77 7.30
N PHE A 46 -13.25 13.45 7.44
CA PHE A 46 -13.70 12.54 6.40
C PHE A 46 -15.22 12.47 6.39
N THR A 47 -15.78 12.46 5.19
CA THR A 47 -17.22 12.28 4.99
C THR A 47 -17.46 10.93 4.34
N ARG A 48 -18.42 10.19 4.87
CA ARG A 48 -18.90 8.96 4.26
C ARG A 48 -19.48 9.25 2.89
N ALA A 49 -19.11 8.47 1.87
CA ALA A 49 -19.73 8.56 0.56
C ALA A 49 -21.27 8.45 0.68
N PRO A 50 -22.05 9.16 -0.17
CA PRO A 50 -23.51 9.12 -0.12
C PRO A 50 -24.06 7.69 -0.05
N GLN A 51 -25.13 7.47 0.71
CA GLN A 51 -25.70 6.16 1.00
C GLN A 51 -25.89 5.27 -0.26
N GLY A 52 -25.26 4.09 -0.24
CA GLY A 52 -25.48 2.97 -1.17
C GLY A 52 -24.19 2.59 -1.92
N SER A 53 -23.60 1.41 -1.77
CA SER A 53 -23.84 0.23 -0.94
C SER A 53 -22.53 -0.10 -0.23
N CYS A 54 -22.60 -0.72 0.94
CA CYS A 54 -21.40 -1.27 1.57
C CYS A 54 -20.67 -2.16 0.55
N ASN A 55 -19.40 -1.90 0.28
CA ASN A 55 -18.62 -2.80 -0.55
C ASN A 55 -18.35 -4.07 0.25
N SER A 56 -18.81 -5.24 -0.23
CA SER A 56 -18.69 -6.49 0.54
C SER A 56 -17.25 -6.91 0.88
N LYS A 57 -16.25 -6.33 0.21
CA LYS A 57 -14.81 -6.61 0.41
C LYS A 57 -14.05 -5.49 1.09
N LEU A 58 -14.55 -4.26 1.02
CA LEU A 58 -13.86 -3.07 1.53
C LEU A 58 -14.65 -2.35 2.61
N GLY A 59 -15.98 -2.32 2.58
CA GLY A 59 -16.81 -1.60 3.54
C GLY A 59 -17.39 -0.30 3.00
N TYR A 60 -17.69 0.62 3.91
CA TYR A 60 -18.17 1.96 3.60
C TYR A 60 -17.00 2.90 3.34
N ALA A 61 -17.02 3.57 2.19
CA ALA A 61 -16.00 4.53 1.79
C ALA A 61 -16.13 5.86 2.54
N TYR A 62 -15.00 6.38 3.01
CA TYR A 62 -14.83 7.68 3.64
C TYR A 62 -13.69 8.43 2.94
N SER A 63 -13.94 9.68 2.57
CA SER A 63 -12.97 10.54 1.89
C SER A 63 -13.10 11.97 2.42
N LYS A 64 -12.03 12.76 2.39
CA LYS A 64 -12.14 14.19 2.73
C LYS A 64 -13.08 14.88 1.74
N SER A 65 -13.98 15.71 2.28
CA SER A 65 -14.79 16.58 1.44
C SER A 65 -13.90 17.63 0.79
N TRP A 66 -14.13 17.93 -0.48
CA TRP A 66 -13.47 19.05 -1.15
C TRP A 66 -14.52 20.00 -1.72
N GLU A 67 -14.19 21.29 -1.66
CA GLU A 67 -15.03 22.32 -2.27
C GLU A 67 -14.80 22.32 -3.78
N ALA A 68 -15.86 22.07 -4.55
CA ALA A 68 -15.86 22.43 -5.96
C ALA A 68 -15.92 23.96 -6.04
N ASP A 69 -14.75 24.59 -6.09
CA ASP A 69 -14.55 26.04 -6.22
C ASP A 69 -15.15 26.88 -5.07
N SER A 70 -14.30 27.24 -4.12
CA SER A 70 -14.63 28.08 -2.96
C SER A 70 -15.09 29.50 -3.30
N SER A 71 -14.98 29.93 -4.57
CA SER A 71 -15.52 31.21 -5.04
C SER A 71 -17.04 31.18 -5.26
N LEU A 72 -17.64 29.99 -5.35
CA LEU A 72 -19.07 29.81 -5.55
C LEU A 72 -19.77 29.46 -4.23
N ARG A 73 -20.17 30.47 -3.45
CA ARG A 73 -21.02 30.24 -2.26
C ARG A 73 -22.27 29.45 -2.65
N GLY A 74 -22.43 28.27 -2.07
CA GLY A 74 -23.61 27.42 -2.27
C GLY A 74 -23.42 26.22 -3.22
N THR A 75 -22.21 25.96 -3.72
CA THR A 75 -21.93 24.68 -4.39
C THR A 75 -22.00 23.53 -3.39
N PRO A 76 -22.68 22.41 -3.72
CA PRO A 76 -22.67 21.22 -2.88
C PRO A 76 -21.24 20.72 -2.67
N GLN A 77 -20.87 20.43 -1.42
CA GLN A 77 -19.62 19.72 -1.14
C GLN A 77 -19.61 18.40 -1.91
N LYS A 78 -18.56 18.17 -2.69
CA LYS A 78 -18.35 16.87 -3.33
C LYS A 78 -17.65 15.96 -2.33
N VAL A 79 -18.23 14.78 -2.16
CA VAL A 79 -17.65 13.70 -1.36
C VAL A 79 -17.05 12.70 -2.33
N GLY A 80 -15.76 12.42 -2.17
CA GLY A 80 -14.99 11.49 -2.98
C GLY A 80 -13.54 11.94 -3.07
N ALA A 81 -12.64 11.01 -3.37
CA ALA A 81 -11.26 11.31 -3.65
C ALA A 81 -11.12 12.34 -4.78
N SER A 82 -10.11 13.19 -4.68
CA SER A 82 -9.75 14.21 -5.65
C SER A 82 -8.24 14.20 -5.90
N SER A 83 -7.78 14.92 -6.92
CA SER A 83 -6.33 15.02 -7.20
C SER A 83 -5.53 15.68 -6.08
N SER A 84 -6.17 16.38 -5.14
CA SER A 84 -5.50 16.98 -3.97
C SER A 84 -5.70 16.19 -2.67
N SER A 85 -6.68 15.28 -2.64
CA SER A 85 -6.87 14.29 -1.57
C SER A 85 -7.35 12.97 -2.20
N PRO A 86 -6.42 12.17 -2.74
CA PRO A 86 -6.72 11.00 -3.55
C PRO A 86 -7.13 9.78 -2.72
N ILE A 87 -7.27 9.93 -1.41
CA ILE A 87 -7.39 8.83 -0.46
C ILE A 87 -8.86 8.55 -0.16
N THR A 88 -9.20 7.27 -0.15
CA THR A 88 -10.43 6.76 0.45
C THR A 88 -10.07 5.73 1.51
N ILE A 89 -10.60 5.86 2.73
CA ILE A 89 -10.47 4.85 3.79
C ILE A 89 -11.81 4.14 3.93
N TYR A 90 -11.78 2.84 4.19
CA TYR A 90 -12.99 2.04 4.30
C TYR A 90 -13.15 1.45 5.69
N TYR A 91 -14.40 1.43 6.15
CA TYR A 91 -14.76 0.90 7.45
C TYR A 91 -15.91 -0.10 7.35
N SER A 92 -15.91 -1.09 8.23
CA SER A 92 -17.03 -2.02 8.40
C SER A 92 -18.31 -1.31 8.85
N ALA A 93 -19.44 -2.01 8.85
CA ALA A 93 -20.68 -1.51 9.44
C ALA A 93 -20.55 -1.19 10.93
N GLY A 94 -19.67 -1.90 11.65
CA GLY A 94 -19.28 -1.61 13.03
C GLY A 94 -18.24 -0.49 13.18
N GLY A 95 -17.78 0.12 12.08
CA GLY A 95 -16.87 1.25 12.08
C GLY A 95 -15.39 0.91 12.25
N GLN A 96 -14.97 -0.35 12.12
CA GLN A 96 -13.55 -0.73 12.16
C GLN A 96 -12.90 -0.65 10.78
N LEU A 97 -11.62 -0.28 10.71
CA LEU A 97 -10.85 -0.23 9.47
C LEU A 97 -10.89 -1.58 8.73
N THR A 98 -11.17 -1.52 7.43
CA THR A 98 -11.28 -2.70 6.56
C THR A 98 -10.47 -2.57 5.26
N GLY A 99 -10.00 -1.38 4.92
CA GLY A 99 -9.17 -1.16 3.75
C GLY A 99 -8.94 0.31 3.44
N LEU A 100 -8.23 0.57 2.36
CA LEU A 100 -8.00 1.90 1.80
C LEU A 100 -7.90 1.83 0.27
N SER A 101 -8.02 2.98 -0.37
CA SER A 101 -7.75 3.17 -1.80
C SER A 101 -6.99 4.46 -2.03
N VAL A 102 -6.21 4.47 -3.10
CA VAL A 102 -5.54 5.65 -3.64
C VAL A 102 -5.96 5.83 -5.09
N ASP A 103 -6.41 7.04 -5.41
CA ASP A 103 -6.71 7.45 -6.77
C ASP A 103 -5.45 8.00 -7.44
N ILE A 104 -5.20 7.54 -8.66
CA ILE A 104 -4.10 7.97 -9.52
C ILE A 104 -4.71 8.75 -10.68
N TYR A 105 -4.23 9.97 -10.89
CA TYR A 105 -4.67 10.86 -11.94
C TYR A 105 -3.61 10.91 -13.04
N GLY A 106 -4.05 10.74 -14.28
CA GLY A 106 -3.18 10.57 -15.43
C GLY A 106 -3.10 9.12 -15.88
N ASP A 107 -2.01 8.78 -16.56
CA ASP A 107 -1.83 7.46 -17.14
C ASP A 107 -1.30 6.46 -16.09
N VAL A 108 -1.72 5.20 -16.24
CA VAL A 108 -1.14 4.07 -15.49
C VAL A 108 -0.56 3.07 -16.47
N GLU A 109 0.43 2.32 -15.99
CA GLU A 109 1.10 1.29 -16.77
C GLU A 109 0.12 0.25 -17.33
N ALA A 110 0.35 -0.16 -18.57
CA ALA A 110 -0.58 -0.96 -19.35
C ALA A 110 -0.69 -2.40 -18.84
N THR A 111 0.42 -3.02 -18.46
CA THR A 111 0.46 -4.39 -17.96
C THR A 111 -0.28 -4.53 -16.62
N PRO A 112 0.01 -3.75 -15.56
CA PRO A 112 -0.73 -3.86 -14.31
C PRO A 112 -2.21 -3.48 -14.49
N LYS A 113 -2.52 -2.50 -15.36
CA LYS A 113 -3.91 -2.17 -15.72
C LYS A 113 -4.63 -3.36 -16.37
N ALA A 114 -4.02 -4.00 -17.36
CA ALA A 114 -4.59 -5.16 -18.05
C ALA A 114 -4.74 -6.38 -17.13
N MET A 115 -3.84 -6.53 -16.16
CA MET A 115 -3.93 -7.57 -15.14
C MET A 115 -5.06 -7.30 -14.16
N GLY A 116 -5.44 -6.04 -13.92
CA GLY A 116 -6.55 -5.65 -13.04
C GLY A 116 -6.12 -5.04 -11.71
N TYR A 117 -4.88 -4.54 -11.61
CA TYR A 117 -4.39 -3.78 -10.45
C TYR A 117 -5.04 -2.40 -10.29
N PHE A 118 -5.73 -1.92 -11.33
CA PHE A 118 -6.39 -0.62 -11.33
C PHE A 118 -7.85 -0.75 -11.76
N ASP A 119 -8.75 -0.12 -11.02
CA ASP A 119 -10.09 0.19 -11.50
C ASP A 119 -10.03 1.51 -12.29
N GLU A 120 -10.66 1.56 -13.46
CA GLU A 120 -10.85 2.80 -14.19
C GLU A 120 -12.12 3.50 -13.69
N ILE A 121 -11.95 4.62 -12.98
CA ILE A 121 -13.05 5.41 -12.45
C ILE A 121 -13.61 6.31 -13.56
N SER A 122 -12.70 6.92 -14.33
CA SER A 122 -12.97 7.63 -15.57
C SER A 122 -11.70 7.68 -16.42
N SER A 123 -11.77 8.22 -17.64
CA SER A 123 -10.60 8.36 -18.51
C SER A 123 -9.49 9.16 -17.81
N GLY A 124 -8.29 8.57 -17.67
CA GLY A 124 -7.16 9.19 -16.99
C GLY A 124 -7.35 9.32 -15.47
N HIS A 125 -8.22 8.50 -14.88
CA HIS A 125 -8.46 8.46 -13.44
C HIS A 125 -8.66 7.02 -13.00
N HIS A 126 -7.67 6.53 -12.27
CA HIS A 126 -7.55 5.15 -11.84
C HIS A 126 -7.63 5.05 -10.33
N ARG A 127 -7.99 3.87 -9.82
CA ARG A 127 -7.99 3.56 -8.40
C ARG A 127 -7.28 2.25 -8.14
N ILE A 128 -6.46 2.23 -7.10
CA ILE A 128 -5.93 1.02 -6.50
C ILE A 128 -6.41 0.90 -5.06
N SER A 129 -6.88 -0.28 -4.67
CA SER A 129 -7.42 -0.58 -3.35
C SER A 129 -6.62 -1.67 -2.64
N ALA A 130 -6.54 -1.58 -1.32
CA ALA A 130 -6.03 -2.63 -0.45
C ALA A 130 -7.08 -2.95 0.63
N GLY A 131 -7.51 -4.21 0.69
CA GLY A 131 -8.40 -4.73 1.74
C GLY A 131 -7.60 -5.42 2.84
N PHE A 132 -8.05 -5.29 4.09
CA PHE A 132 -7.29 -5.73 5.27
C PHE A 132 -7.93 -6.89 6.05
N ARG A 133 -9.12 -7.37 5.66
CA ARG A 133 -9.84 -8.44 6.37
C ARG A 133 -9.97 -9.69 5.51
N SER A 134 -9.57 -10.84 6.06
CA SER A 134 -9.78 -12.14 5.42
C SER A 134 -11.25 -12.56 5.47
N ASP A 135 -11.93 -12.36 6.62
CA ASP A 135 -13.37 -12.52 6.74
C ASP A 135 -14.09 -11.29 6.19
N THR A 136 -14.57 -11.42 4.96
CA THR A 136 -15.35 -10.37 4.31
C THR A 136 -16.86 -10.46 4.58
N SER A 137 -17.33 -11.56 5.18
CA SER A 137 -18.78 -11.78 5.40
C SER A 137 -19.37 -10.83 6.43
N SER A 138 -18.52 -10.38 7.36
CA SER A 138 -18.87 -9.51 8.49
C SER A 138 -18.73 -8.01 8.19
N ILE A 139 -18.09 -7.63 7.07
CA ILE A 139 -17.77 -6.21 6.76
C ILE A 139 -19.02 -5.34 6.72
N CYS A 140 -20.10 -5.84 6.13
CA CYS A 140 -21.32 -5.07 5.88
C CYS A 140 -22.48 -5.38 6.84
N ASP A 141 -22.27 -6.31 7.79
CA ASP A 141 -23.29 -6.67 8.77
C ASP A 141 -23.19 -5.76 10.01
N PRO A 142 -24.21 -4.93 10.30
CA PRO A 142 -24.22 -4.08 11.49
C PRO A 142 -24.28 -4.86 12.81
N ASN A 143 -24.55 -6.17 12.77
CA ASN A 143 -24.61 -7.04 13.96
C ASN A 143 -23.38 -7.93 14.11
N ALA A 144 -22.40 -7.85 13.20
CA ALA A 144 -21.18 -8.63 13.32
C ALA A 144 -20.40 -8.26 14.59
N ALA A 145 -19.74 -9.26 15.18
CA ALA A 145 -18.80 -9.01 16.24
C ALA A 145 -17.62 -8.18 15.72
N PRO A 146 -17.02 -7.31 16.55
CA PRO A 146 -15.81 -6.60 16.16
C PRO A 146 -14.68 -7.57 15.79
N TYR A 147 -13.89 -7.22 14.78
CA TYR A 147 -12.65 -7.92 14.47
C TYR A 147 -11.66 -7.79 15.64
N PRO A 148 -10.89 -8.84 15.95
CA PRO A 148 -9.92 -8.79 17.05
C PRO A 148 -8.73 -7.87 16.75
N ASP A 149 -8.35 -7.72 15.47
CA ASP A 149 -7.18 -6.96 15.05
C ASP A 149 -7.55 -5.50 14.69
N PRO A 150 -6.80 -4.48 15.15
CA PRO A 150 -7.11 -3.08 14.86
C PRO A 150 -7.10 -2.76 13.36
N ILE A 151 -6.07 -3.19 12.64
CA ILE A 151 -5.92 -2.92 11.20
C ILE A 151 -6.52 -4.04 10.36
N GLY A 152 -6.09 -5.28 10.61
CA GLY A 152 -6.39 -6.39 9.72
C GLY A 152 -5.45 -7.58 9.92
N ASP A 153 -5.73 -8.64 9.17
CA ASP A 153 -5.03 -9.91 9.24
C ASP A 153 -4.49 -10.37 7.87
N VAL A 154 -4.73 -9.57 6.82
CA VAL A 154 -4.26 -9.75 5.45
C VAL A 154 -4.04 -8.39 4.80
N VAL A 155 -3.35 -8.37 3.65
CA VAL A 155 -3.38 -7.24 2.71
C VAL A 155 -3.70 -7.81 1.33
N ILE A 156 -4.85 -7.43 0.76
CA ILE A 156 -5.31 -7.92 -0.55
C ILE A 156 -5.45 -6.74 -1.50
N VAL A 157 -4.67 -6.73 -2.57
CA VAL A 157 -4.74 -5.70 -3.62
C VAL A 157 -5.95 -5.98 -4.52
N GLN A 158 -6.72 -4.93 -4.77
CA GLN A 158 -7.91 -4.95 -5.62
C GLN A 158 -8.84 -6.13 -5.30
N PRO A 159 -9.39 -6.20 -4.07
CA PRO A 159 -10.14 -7.36 -3.61
C PRO A 159 -11.46 -7.61 -4.35
N ASN A 160 -11.92 -6.65 -5.17
CA ASN A 160 -13.09 -6.80 -6.04
C ASN A 160 -12.73 -7.19 -7.49
N SER A 161 -11.44 -7.29 -7.82
CA SER A 161 -10.92 -7.63 -9.14
C SER A 161 -9.95 -8.80 -9.02
N ILE A 162 -8.64 -8.56 -9.11
CA ILE A 162 -7.60 -9.60 -9.07
C ILE A 162 -7.42 -10.28 -7.71
N ALA A 163 -7.76 -9.58 -6.63
CA ALA A 163 -7.61 -10.07 -5.25
C ALA A 163 -6.24 -10.70 -4.96
N VAL A 164 -5.16 -9.99 -5.30
CA VAL A 164 -3.79 -10.49 -5.10
C VAL A 164 -3.38 -10.31 -3.64
N PRO A 165 -3.02 -11.39 -2.92
CA PRO A 165 -2.51 -11.27 -1.56
C PRO A 165 -1.09 -10.71 -1.57
N ILE A 166 -0.83 -9.73 -0.69
CA ILE A 166 0.52 -9.25 -0.41
C ILE A 166 1.12 -10.14 0.70
N PRO A 167 2.36 -10.62 0.53
CA PRO A 167 3.05 -11.39 1.57
C PRO A 167 3.15 -10.62 2.89
N LEU A 168 2.83 -11.28 4.01
CA LEU A 168 2.93 -10.68 5.35
C LEU A 168 4.27 -10.95 6.02
N THR A 169 5.08 -11.84 5.43
CA THR A 169 6.43 -12.15 5.89
C THR A 169 7.43 -12.08 4.74
N GLU A 170 8.68 -11.78 5.09
CA GLU A 170 9.81 -11.80 4.16
C GLU A 170 9.97 -13.18 3.50
N SER A 171 9.80 -14.27 4.25
CA SER A 171 9.86 -15.63 3.70
C SER A 171 8.78 -15.90 2.66
N ASP A 172 7.56 -15.40 2.89
CA ASP A 172 6.47 -15.53 1.92
C ASP A 172 6.75 -14.69 0.67
N ALA A 173 7.35 -13.51 0.83
CA ALA A 173 7.74 -12.66 -0.30
C ALA A 173 8.79 -13.32 -1.18
N VAL A 174 9.83 -13.90 -0.57
CA VAL A 174 10.85 -14.69 -1.29
C VAL A 174 10.22 -15.88 -2.00
N ALA A 175 9.32 -16.61 -1.34
CA ALA A 175 8.60 -17.73 -1.96
C ALA A 175 7.68 -17.29 -3.12
N ALA A 176 7.19 -16.05 -3.09
CA ALA A 176 6.40 -15.42 -4.14
C ALA A 176 7.25 -14.67 -5.18
N ASN A 177 8.57 -14.88 -5.22
CA ASN A 177 9.51 -14.28 -6.18
C ASN A 177 9.58 -12.74 -6.12
N TYR A 178 9.38 -12.14 -4.95
CA TYR A 178 9.66 -10.72 -4.78
C TYR A 178 11.18 -10.49 -4.76
N HIS A 179 11.61 -9.45 -5.46
CA HIS A 179 12.97 -8.94 -5.47
C HIS A 179 13.24 -8.13 -4.20
N LYS A 180 14.24 -8.56 -3.42
CA LYS A 180 14.68 -7.85 -2.22
C LYS A 180 15.48 -6.60 -2.60
N GLY A 181 15.04 -5.45 -2.13
CA GLY A 181 15.70 -4.16 -2.26
C GLY A 181 16.36 -3.68 -0.96
N SER A 182 16.55 -2.37 -0.87
CA SER A 182 17.24 -1.71 0.24
C SER A 182 16.35 -1.54 1.47
N CYS A 183 17.01 -1.48 2.62
CA CYS A 183 16.41 -1.12 3.89
C CYS A 183 16.54 0.38 4.14
N PHE A 184 15.49 0.98 4.69
CA PHE A 184 15.53 2.33 5.25
C PHE A 184 14.97 2.35 6.67
N ASP A 185 15.62 3.08 7.57
CA ASP A 185 15.06 3.34 8.90
C ASP A 185 13.66 3.97 8.76
N GLY A 186 12.72 3.51 9.58
CA GLY A 186 11.30 3.87 9.42
C GLY A 186 10.50 2.91 8.54
N MET A 187 11.11 2.42 7.45
CA MET A 187 10.40 1.70 6.39
C MET A 187 10.66 0.19 6.40
N GLY A 188 11.91 -0.21 6.62
CA GLY A 188 12.33 -1.61 6.51
C GLY A 188 12.84 -1.97 5.11
N TYR A 189 12.99 -3.27 4.85
CA TYR A 189 13.44 -3.79 3.56
C TYR A 189 12.32 -3.74 2.54
N HIS A 190 12.57 -3.08 1.42
CA HIS A 190 11.64 -3.05 0.30
C HIS A 190 11.67 -4.36 -0.47
N TYR A 191 10.50 -4.83 -0.90
CA TYR A 191 10.33 -6.02 -1.71
C TYR A 191 9.42 -5.69 -2.89
N PHE A 192 9.97 -5.88 -4.08
CA PHE A 192 9.35 -5.50 -5.35
C PHE A 192 8.91 -6.73 -6.12
N LEU A 193 7.77 -6.65 -6.79
CA LEU A 193 7.33 -7.69 -7.71
C LEU A 193 7.37 -7.14 -9.13
N ASP A 194 8.09 -7.84 -10.00
CA ASP A 194 7.99 -7.62 -11.44
C ASP A 194 6.98 -8.63 -12.01
N LEU A 195 5.93 -8.10 -12.62
CA LEU A 195 4.80 -8.86 -13.17
C LEU A 195 5.14 -9.54 -14.50
N THR A 196 6.31 -9.26 -15.08
CA THR A 196 6.77 -9.80 -16.36
C THR A 196 7.86 -10.86 -16.23
N THR A 197 8.42 -11.02 -15.03
CA THR A 197 9.42 -12.05 -14.72
C THR A 197 8.81 -13.13 -13.82
N SER A 198 9.51 -14.26 -13.67
CA SER A 198 9.04 -15.40 -12.86
C SER A 198 10.05 -15.87 -11.81
N ASP A 199 11.20 -15.20 -11.72
CA ASP A 199 12.40 -15.67 -11.01
C ASP A 199 13.06 -14.59 -10.14
N SER A 200 12.26 -13.69 -9.53
CA SER A 200 12.68 -12.56 -8.68
C SER A 200 13.62 -11.54 -9.34
N SER A 201 13.86 -11.69 -10.64
CA SER A 201 14.59 -10.72 -11.44
C SER A 201 13.71 -9.51 -11.75
N MET A 202 14.34 -8.35 -11.94
CA MET A 202 13.68 -7.13 -12.42
C MET A 202 13.93 -6.97 -13.92
N SER A 203 12.86 -6.80 -14.70
CA SER A 203 12.94 -6.46 -16.12
C SER A 203 13.47 -5.04 -16.34
N TRP A 204 13.39 -4.21 -15.30
CA TRP A 204 13.58 -2.76 -15.33
C TRP A 204 12.66 -2.07 -16.34
N SER A 205 11.48 -2.62 -16.60
CA SER A 205 10.41 -1.91 -17.27
C SER A 205 9.50 -1.26 -16.24
N SER A 206 9.12 0.00 -16.43
CA SER A 206 8.10 0.62 -15.58
C SER A 206 6.78 -0.14 -15.70
N ASP A 207 6.46 -0.61 -16.90
CA ASP A 207 5.27 -1.42 -17.21
C ASP A 207 5.28 -2.79 -16.49
N GLY A 208 6.46 -3.33 -16.16
CA GLY A 208 6.55 -4.59 -15.44
C GLY A 208 6.39 -4.46 -13.93
N LEU A 209 6.51 -3.27 -13.35
CA LEU A 209 6.53 -3.10 -11.90
C LEU A 209 5.12 -3.22 -11.30
N SER A 210 4.95 -4.06 -10.28
CA SER A 210 3.75 -4.06 -9.44
C SER A 210 3.54 -2.67 -8.82
N PRO A 211 2.34 -2.07 -8.91
CA PRO A 211 2.08 -0.75 -8.36
C PRO A 211 1.99 -0.75 -6.82
N VAL A 212 2.07 -1.92 -6.18
CA VAL A 212 2.15 -2.06 -4.72
C VAL A 212 3.46 -2.73 -4.37
N VAL A 213 4.23 -2.07 -3.50
CA VAL A 213 5.50 -2.54 -2.97
C VAL A 213 5.32 -2.82 -1.49
N VAL A 214 5.83 -3.96 -1.01
CA VAL A 214 5.74 -4.35 0.40
C VAL A 214 7.07 -4.10 1.09
N MET A 215 7.01 -3.76 2.38
CA MET A 215 8.18 -3.52 3.20
C MET A 215 8.10 -4.34 4.49
N PHE A 216 9.23 -4.99 4.83
CA PHE A 216 9.34 -5.81 6.04
C PHE A 216 10.32 -5.18 7.05
N ASN A 217 10.00 -5.29 8.34
CA ASN A 217 10.91 -4.92 9.40
C ASN A 217 12.10 -5.91 9.47
N ILE A 218 13.05 -5.66 10.39
CA ILE A 218 14.25 -6.50 10.57
C ILE A 218 13.94 -7.94 11.00
N ASN A 219 12.74 -8.19 11.54
CA ASN A 219 12.28 -9.52 11.93
C ASN A 219 11.58 -10.27 10.79
N GLY A 220 11.52 -9.67 9.60
CA GLY A 220 10.85 -10.24 8.43
C GLY A 220 9.32 -10.18 8.48
N GLU A 221 8.75 -9.33 9.32
CA GLU A 221 7.29 -9.12 9.40
C GLU A 221 6.89 -7.88 8.62
N ILE A 222 5.68 -7.87 8.06
CA ILE A 222 5.17 -6.69 7.34
C ILE A 222 5.23 -5.44 8.24
N ASN A 223 5.71 -4.35 7.65
CA ASN A 223 5.78 -3.04 8.29
C ASN A 223 4.93 -2.02 7.54
N ALA A 224 5.04 -2.00 6.21
CA ALA A 224 4.41 -1.01 5.37
C ALA A 224 4.14 -1.55 3.97
N ILE A 225 3.31 -0.83 3.22
CA ILE A 225 3.26 -0.87 1.76
C ILE A 225 3.45 0.53 1.20
N PHE A 226 3.81 0.65 -0.07
CA PHE A 226 3.59 1.89 -0.80
C PHE A 226 2.94 1.64 -2.15
N PHE A 227 2.19 2.63 -2.61
CA PHE A 227 1.69 2.70 -3.98
C PHE A 227 2.67 3.47 -4.86
N ALA A 228 2.94 2.96 -6.05
CA ALA A 228 3.83 3.58 -7.04
C ALA A 228 3.04 4.08 -8.26
N SER A 229 3.40 5.27 -8.74
CA SER A 229 2.89 5.84 -9.99
C SER A 229 4.06 6.39 -10.81
N SER A 230 4.13 6.04 -12.10
CA SER A 230 5.07 6.62 -13.06
C SER A 230 4.58 7.97 -13.62
N ASP A 231 3.32 8.32 -13.39
CA ASP A 231 2.80 9.67 -13.60
C ASP A 231 2.94 10.51 -12.32
N VAL A 232 3.28 11.79 -12.47
CA VAL A 232 3.56 12.68 -11.35
C VAL A 232 2.26 13.13 -10.71
N GLN A 233 2.05 12.72 -9.46
CA GLN A 233 0.82 12.97 -8.72
C GLN A 233 0.87 14.26 -7.87
N GLN A 234 2.07 14.83 -7.69
CA GLN A 234 2.26 16.11 -7.02
C GLN A 234 1.86 17.29 -7.93
N GLY A 235 1.41 18.39 -7.33
CA GLY A 235 1.22 19.66 -8.02
C GLY A 235 2.47 20.55 -7.94
N MET A 236 2.47 21.66 -8.68
CA MET A 236 3.61 22.62 -8.68
C MET A 236 3.97 23.13 -7.26
N PHE A 237 2.99 23.23 -6.37
CA PHE A 237 3.16 23.73 -5.01
C PHE A 237 2.43 22.88 -3.95
N SER A 238 2.08 21.64 -4.27
CA SER A 238 1.29 20.76 -3.40
C SER A 238 1.80 19.34 -3.51
N THR A 239 1.89 18.64 -2.38
CA THR A 239 2.21 17.22 -2.36
C THR A 239 1.03 16.37 -2.80
N ASN A 240 -0.20 16.92 -2.77
CA ASN A 240 -1.45 16.21 -3.06
C ASN A 240 -1.62 14.94 -2.22
N GLU A 241 -1.11 14.97 -0.99
CA GLU A 241 -1.02 13.79 -0.14
C GLU A 241 -0.15 12.66 -0.74
N TRP A 242 0.77 12.91 -1.66
CA TRP A 242 1.85 11.97 -2.01
C TRP A 242 3.12 12.31 -1.23
N GLU A 243 4.21 11.53 -1.43
CA GLU A 243 5.52 11.95 -0.90
C GLU A 243 5.89 13.37 -1.40
N PRO A 244 6.62 14.16 -0.60
CA PRO A 244 6.84 15.58 -0.91
C PRO A 244 7.49 15.85 -2.27
N ILE A 245 8.34 14.93 -2.72
CA ILE A 245 9.10 15.06 -3.96
C ILE A 245 8.95 13.74 -4.74
N PRO A 246 8.49 13.77 -6.01
CA PRO A 246 8.55 12.60 -6.85
C PRO A 246 10.01 12.16 -7.05
N LEU A 247 10.26 10.86 -7.02
CA LEU A 247 11.59 10.29 -7.10
C LEU A 247 12.06 10.25 -8.55
N PRO A 248 13.20 10.89 -8.91
CA PRO A 248 13.84 10.61 -10.19
C PRO A 248 14.28 9.15 -10.27
N GLU A 249 14.47 8.61 -11.47
CA GLU A 249 14.83 7.20 -11.67
C GLU A 249 15.98 6.72 -10.78
N PHE A 250 17.09 7.48 -10.68
CA PHE A 250 18.23 7.07 -9.85
C PHE A 250 17.87 6.92 -8.36
N ALA A 251 16.90 7.69 -7.87
CA ALA A 251 16.43 7.65 -6.51
C ALA A 251 15.47 6.47 -6.31
N MET A 252 14.56 6.24 -7.26
CA MET A 252 13.71 5.05 -7.26
C MET A 252 14.55 3.77 -7.29
N CYS A 253 15.57 3.71 -8.14
CA CYS A 253 16.54 2.62 -8.22
C CYS A 253 17.35 2.42 -6.91
N GLY A 254 17.51 3.47 -6.10
CA GLY A 254 18.08 3.37 -4.76
C GLY A 254 17.30 2.45 -3.82
N ASN A 255 16.02 2.22 -4.11
CA ASN A 255 15.20 1.28 -3.35
C ASN A 255 15.48 -0.19 -3.68
N PHE A 256 16.16 -0.50 -4.79
CA PHE A 256 16.37 -1.88 -5.28
C PHE A 256 17.76 -2.45 -4.98
N CYS A 257 18.64 -1.69 -4.32
CA CYS A 257 20.07 -2.02 -4.22
C CYS A 257 20.86 -2.08 -5.54
N ASP A 258 20.20 -1.74 -6.66
CA ASP A 258 20.73 -1.76 -8.02
C ASP A 258 20.88 -0.33 -8.58
N ARG A 259 21.25 0.64 -7.73
CA ARG A 259 21.27 2.07 -8.07
C ARG A 259 22.00 2.40 -9.38
N ASP A 260 23.09 1.69 -9.67
CA ASP A 260 23.96 1.96 -10.81
C ASP A 260 23.59 1.16 -12.08
N THR A 261 22.70 0.16 -11.96
CA THR A 261 22.34 -0.80 -13.02
C THR A 261 20.86 -0.73 -13.42
N CYS A 262 20.00 -0.27 -12.51
CA CYS A 262 18.57 -0.08 -12.72
C CYS A 262 18.29 1.07 -13.69
N THR A 263 17.42 0.83 -14.67
CA THR A 263 16.95 1.84 -15.65
C THR A 263 15.50 1.53 -16.04
N PHE A 264 14.53 2.30 -15.52
CA PHE A 264 13.11 2.03 -15.75
C PHE A 264 12.65 2.40 -17.17
N LYS A 265 12.82 1.48 -18.12
CA LYS A 265 12.34 1.65 -19.49
C LYS A 265 10.82 1.80 -19.52
N GLY A 266 10.34 2.82 -20.22
CA GLY A 266 8.91 3.10 -20.35
C GLY A 266 8.43 4.25 -19.46
N ASN A 267 9.19 4.64 -18.43
CA ASN A 267 8.87 5.82 -17.64
C ASN A 267 9.25 7.09 -18.41
N THR A 268 8.32 7.60 -19.21
CA THR A 268 8.54 8.78 -20.08
C THR A 268 8.80 10.07 -19.30
N ASN A 269 8.32 10.15 -18.06
CA ASN A 269 8.53 11.30 -17.18
C ASN A 269 9.84 11.21 -16.41
N GLY A 270 10.44 10.02 -16.30
CA GLY A 270 11.66 9.76 -15.51
C GLY A 270 11.48 9.97 -14.01
N MET A 271 10.22 10.03 -13.54
CA MET A 271 9.85 10.38 -12.17
C MET A 271 8.84 9.37 -11.62
N TRP A 272 8.85 9.17 -10.31
CA TRP A 272 7.96 8.25 -9.61
C TRP A 272 7.30 8.94 -8.42
N SER A 273 5.98 8.95 -8.37
CA SER A 273 5.26 9.34 -7.16
C SER A 273 5.03 8.08 -6.31
N THR A 274 5.34 8.18 -5.02
CA THR A 274 5.07 7.11 -4.06
C THR A 274 4.15 7.60 -2.94
N MET A 275 3.41 6.68 -2.33
CA MET A 275 2.60 6.95 -1.15
C MET A 275 2.74 5.81 -0.16
N HIS A 276 3.51 6.01 0.91
CA HIS A 276 3.75 5.00 1.94
C HIS A 276 2.60 4.93 2.94
N TRP A 277 2.30 3.71 3.38
CA TRP A 277 1.33 3.37 4.43
C TRP A 277 1.97 2.38 5.40
N TYR A 278 2.16 2.80 6.64
CA TYR A 278 2.80 2.02 7.69
C TYR A 278 1.74 1.43 8.62
N PHE A 279 1.88 0.14 8.92
CA PHE A 279 0.98 -0.60 9.81
C PHE A 279 1.50 -0.68 11.26
N LYS A 280 2.80 -0.40 11.45
CA LYS A 280 3.50 -0.45 12.75
C LYS A 280 4.16 0.90 13.04
N ASP A 281 4.65 1.09 14.26
CA ASP A 281 5.43 2.28 14.61
C ASP A 281 6.74 2.31 13.79
N TYR A 282 6.81 3.25 12.86
CA TYR A 282 8.00 3.46 12.02
C TYR A 282 9.26 3.70 12.87
N LYS A 283 9.14 4.26 14.07
CA LYS A 283 10.30 4.54 14.95
C LYS A 283 10.99 3.28 15.47
N GLU A 284 10.29 2.16 15.49
CA GLU A 284 10.84 0.87 15.94
C GLU A 284 11.56 0.12 14.80
N VAL A 285 11.40 0.57 13.56
CA VAL A 285 11.97 -0.06 12.38
C VAL A 285 13.34 0.52 12.12
N THR A 286 14.36 -0.29 12.35
CA THR A 286 15.76 0.11 12.21
C THR A 286 16.54 -0.90 11.37
N CYS A 287 17.38 -0.40 10.47
CA CYS A 287 18.27 -1.18 9.64
C CYS A 287 19.57 -1.44 10.41
N THR A 288 19.54 -2.32 11.42
CA THR A 288 20.55 -2.38 12.49
C THR A 288 21.85 -3.13 12.18
N ASP A 289 21.97 -3.78 11.03
CA ASP A 289 23.19 -4.51 10.66
C ASP A 289 24.18 -3.62 9.86
N TRP A 290 24.36 -2.36 10.27
CA TRP A 290 25.18 -1.34 9.58
C TRP A 290 26.61 -1.80 9.24
N GLY A 291 27.19 -2.69 10.05
CA GLY A 291 28.52 -3.26 9.80
C GLY A 291 28.57 -4.30 8.68
N LYS A 292 27.41 -4.73 8.16
CA LYS A 292 27.24 -5.72 7.09
C LYS A 292 26.47 -5.17 5.88
N MET A 293 26.14 -3.88 5.90
CA MET A 293 25.38 -3.23 4.84
C MET A 293 26.18 -2.12 4.17
N ASP A 294 26.11 -2.06 2.85
CA ASP A 294 26.54 -0.89 2.09
C ASP A 294 25.40 0.13 2.13
N CYS A 295 25.56 1.14 2.99
CA CYS A 295 24.58 2.19 3.19
C CYS A 295 24.98 3.44 2.41
N LYS A 296 24.22 3.74 1.36
CA LYS A 296 24.44 4.92 0.53
C LYS A 296 23.39 5.97 0.83
N ALA A 297 23.83 7.21 1.00
CA ALA A 297 22.91 8.34 0.97
C ALA A 297 22.19 8.37 -0.38
N MET A 298 20.86 8.44 -0.33
CA MET A 298 20.10 8.95 -1.46
C MET A 298 20.63 10.36 -1.70
N GLY A 299 21.20 10.61 -2.88
CA GLY A 299 22.18 11.68 -3.09
C GLY A 299 21.74 13.05 -2.55
N SER A 300 22.72 13.91 -2.24
CA SER A 300 22.55 15.22 -1.58
C SER A 300 21.64 16.24 -2.28
N MET A 301 21.06 15.89 -3.44
CA MET A 301 20.11 16.70 -4.19
C MET A 301 18.66 16.48 -3.78
N ILE A 302 18.35 15.42 -3.02
CA ILE A 302 17.00 15.17 -2.51
C ILE A 302 17.05 15.37 -0.97
N PRO A 303 16.27 16.29 -0.39
CA PRO A 303 16.20 16.51 1.05
C PRO A 303 15.42 15.39 1.78
N THR A 304 15.54 14.15 1.32
CA THR A 304 14.96 12.98 1.98
C THR A 304 15.95 12.45 3.01
N PRO A 305 15.68 12.55 4.32
CA PRO A 305 16.45 11.85 5.33
C PRO A 305 16.31 10.34 5.10
N GLY A 306 17.42 9.62 4.92
CA GLY A 306 17.42 8.17 4.80
C GLY A 306 18.70 7.64 4.15
N LEU A 307 19.29 6.62 4.76
CA LEU A 307 20.35 5.83 4.14
C LEU A 307 19.71 4.58 3.54
N ALA A 308 19.86 4.40 2.23
CA ALA A 308 19.47 3.17 1.56
C ALA A 308 20.56 2.13 1.86
N CYS A 309 20.21 1.13 2.66
CA CYS A 309 21.15 0.10 3.12
C CYS A 309 20.91 -1.22 2.41
N CYS A 310 21.96 -1.74 1.79
CA CYS A 310 21.93 -2.99 1.03
C CYS A 310 22.82 -4.02 1.71
N ALA A 311 22.37 -5.27 1.80
CA ALA A 311 23.24 -6.36 2.27
C ALA A 311 24.47 -6.47 1.35
N MET A 312 25.67 -6.53 1.94
CA MET A 312 26.93 -6.75 1.22
C MET A 312 27.09 -8.19 0.73
#